data_AF-A0A5M6CVP2-F1
#
_entry.id   AF-A0A5M6CVP2-F1
#
_cell.length_a   1.000
_cell.length_b   1.000
_cell.length_c   1.000
_cell.angle_alpha   90.00
_cell.angle_beta   90.00
_cell.angle_gamma   90.00
#
_symmetry.space_group_name_H-M   'P 1'
#
loop_
_entity.id
_entity.type
_entity.pdbx_description
1 polymer ?
#
loop_
_entity_poly.entity_id
_entity_poly.type
_entity_poly.pdbx_seq_one_letter_code
_entity_poly.pdbx_strand_id
1 'polypeptide(L)'
;MAQSESFHRCVASGASRLKTSRDARQSVASRRERDGSVLGRRVARDDGTTDTIYVPSGQQTIADYASDTAATSPMYNYVYTSYIDEPVVREGSGGHRYYHRTQQYSIIALTDSAGTIKERYAYDAYGEVSIFDASGGSRSGSVEENRFTYTGREWDDRVGLYHYRARMYDPLPGRFLGRDPIGFEGSPWNLYASLFGLAATDPSGQARFKRCEDAAIQVGIACLAAGGSTRECQIIAASTYATCISFVIVTWSQCPT
;
A
#
# COMPACT_ATOMS: atom_id res chain seq x y z
N MET A 1 -15.86 2.87 32.77
CA MET A 1 -14.79 2.23 31.97
C MET A 1 -14.49 3.16 30.81
N ALA A 2 -13.53 4.07 30.98
CA ALA A 2 -13.17 5.05 29.95
C ALA A 2 -12.22 4.37 28.96
N GLN A 3 -12.65 4.19 27.71
CA GLN A 3 -11.76 3.82 26.62
C GLN A 3 -10.80 4.99 26.39
N SER A 4 -9.50 4.73 26.54
CA SER A 4 -8.50 5.76 26.37
C SER A 4 -8.12 5.84 24.90
N GLU A 5 -8.53 6.89 24.22
CA GLU A 5 -8.10 7.19 22.85
C GLU A 5 -6.60 7.57 22.88
N SER A 6 -5.77 6.78 22.22
CA SER A 6 -4.34 7.06 22.02
C SER A 6 -4.20 7.96 20.79
N PHE A 7 -4.03 9.27 20.99
CA PHE A 7 -3.76 10.20 19.89
C PHE A 7 -2.28 10.14 19.49
N HIS A 8 -1.97 9.49 18.37
CA HIS A 8 -0.65 9.58 17.73
C HIS A 8 -0.48 10.96 17.07
N ARG A 9 0.59 11.68 17.42
CA ARG A 9 0.87 13.01 16.85
C ARG A 9 1.81 12.88 15.65
N CYS A 10 1.21 12.86 14.47
CA CYS A 10 1.89 12.76 13.19
C CYS A 10 2.29 14.15 12.67
N VAL A 11 3.59 14.42 12.47
CA VAL A 11 4.06 15.68 11.88
C VAL A 11 4.40 15.45 10.41
N ALA A 12 3.53 15.97 9.53
CA ALA A 12 3.77 15.98 8.09
C ALA A 12 4.59 17.22 7.69
N SER A 13 5.55 17.07 6.78
CA SER A 13 6.16 18.21 6.07
C SER A 13 5.44 18.46 4.74
N GLY A 14 5.66 19.62 4.12
CA GLY A 14 4.88 20.21 3.01
C GLY A 14 4.66 19.37 1.73
N ALA A 15 5.07 18.10 1.70
CA ALA A 15 4.78 17.12 0.66
C ALA A 15 3.78 16.03 1.10
N SER A 16 3.00 16.23 2.17
CA SER A 16 2.08 15.20 2.73
C SER A 16 2.79 13.92 3.23
N ARG A 17 4.03 14.07 3.71
CA ARG A 17 4.87 12.95 4.17
C ARG A 17 5.23 13.07 5.63
N LEU A 18 5.09 11.95 6.35
CA LEU A 18 5.39 11.85 7.77
C LEU A 18 6.89 11.81 7.97
N LYS A 19 7.44 12.80 8.68
CA LYS A 19 8.87 12.79 9.06
C LYS A 19 9.09 12.22 10.45
N THR A 20 8.10 12.38 11.33
CA THR A 20 8.17 11.89 12.71
C THR A 20 6.79 11.53 13.23
N SER A 21 6.66 10.37 13.87
CA SER A 21 5.55 10.03 14.76
C SER A 21 6.04 10.07 16.20
N ARG A 22 5.20 10.54 17.11
CA ARG A 22 5.40 10.42 18.56
C ARG A 22 4.13 9.91 19.20
N ASP A 23 4.24 8.88 20.02
CA ASP A 23 3.18 8.50 20.95
C ASP A 23 3.26 9.42 22.19
N ALA A 24 2.12 9.95 22.62
CA ALA A 24 2.04 10.89 23.73
C ALA A 24 2.09 10.21 25.11
N ARG A 25 2.06 8.87 25.20
CA ARG A 25 2.03 8.14 26.48
C ARG A 25 3.18 7.19 26.76
N GLN A 26 4.05 6.90 25.80
CA GLN A 26 5.23 6.08 26.03
C GLN A 26 6.48 6.84 25.62
N SER A 27 7.51 6.80 26.46
CA SER A 27 8.86 7.34 26.20
C SER A 27 9.61 6.51 25.15
N VAL A 28 8.93 6.01 24.13
CA VAL A 28 9.49 5.17 23.07
C VAL A 28 9.87 6.06 21.89
N ALA A 29 11.14 5.91 21.49
CA ALA A 29 11.85 6.52 20.38
C ALA A 29 11.00 7.27 19.34
N SER A 30 11.33 8.55 19.10
CA SER A 30 10.83 9.29 17.94
C SER A 30 11.31 8.59 16.67
N ARG A 31 10.40 7.98 15.93
CA ARG A 31 10.73 7.35 14.65
C ARG A 31 10.92 8.39 13.58
N ARG A 32 12.01 8.29 12.81
CA ARG A 32 12.31 9.24 11.72
C ARG A 32 12.45 8.50 10.41
N GLU A 33 11.68 8.94 9.42
CA GLU A 33 11.82 8.45 8.05
C GLU A 33 12.60 9.48 7.23
N ARG A 34 13.61 9.01 6.50
CA ARG A 34 14.41 9.87 5.61
C ARG A 34 14.08 9.50 4.17
N ASP A 35 13.62 10.50 3.43
CA ASP A 35 13.50 10.45 1.99
C ASP A 35 14.78 11.06 1.40
N GLY A 36 15.60 10.23 0.76
CA GLY A 36 16.96 10.61 0.35
C GLY A 36 17.22 10.46 -1.15
N SER A 37 16.22 10.09 -1.95
CA SER A 37 16.36 10.13 -3.40
C SER A 37 15.67 11.36 -3.97
N VAL A 38 16.20 11.88 -5.08
CA VAL A 38 15.60 12.96 -5.88
C VAL A 38 14.16 12.62 -6.33
N LEU A 39 13.81 11.33 -6.27
CA LEU A 39 12.51 10.77 -6.60
C LEU A 39 11.57 10.66 -5.38
N GLY A 40 11.99 11.18 -4.22
CA GLY A 40 11.20 11.17 -2.99
C GLY A 40 10.88 9.76 -2.50
N ARG A 41 11.80 8.82 -2.62
CA ARG A 41 11.66 7.48 -2.05
C ARG A 41 12.23 7.44 -0.64
N ARG A 42 11.58 6.66 0.23
CA ARG A 42 12.10 6.35 1.56
C ARG A 42 13.38 5.55 1.43
N VAL A 43 14.47 6.05 2.03
CA VAL A 43 15.80 5.42 1.98
C VAL A 43 16.25 4.92 3.34
N ALA A 44 15.65 5.42 4.42
CA ALA A 44 15.96 4.95 5.75
C ALA A 44 14.78 5.12 6.71
N ARG A 45 14.75 4.25 7.71
CA ARG A 45 13.85 4.26 8.86
C ARG A 45 14.70 4.16 10.12
N ASP A 46 14.53 5.12 11.02
CA ASP A 46 15.15 5.14 12.34
C ASP A 46 14.10 4.74 13.37
N ASP A 47 14.27 3.56 14.00
CA ASP A 47 13.40 3.06 15.07
C ASP A 47 13.90 3.42 16.48
N GLY A 48 14.95 4.24 16.58
CA GLY A 48 15.60 4.72 17.81
C GLY A 48 16.61 3.76 18.43
N THR A 49 16.71 2.53 17.94
CA THR A 49 17.70 1.53 18.38
C THR A 49 18.55 1.03 17.23
N THR A 50 17.94 0.80 16.06
CA THR A 50 18.61 0.40 14.82
C THR A 50 18.05 1.23 13.68
N ASP A 51 18.92 1.82 12.87
CA ASP A 51 18.53 2.44 11.61
C ASP A 51 18.50 1.36 10.52
N THR A 52 17.38 1.23 9.83
CA THR A 52 17.26 0.38 8.65
C THR A 52 17.40 1.23 7.40
N ILE A 53 18.32 0.85 6.51
CA ILE A 53 18.56 1.48 5.22
C ILE A 53 17.91 0.63 4.13
N TYR A 54 17.11 1.26 3.28
CA TYR A 54 16.40 0.62 2.19
C TYR A 54 17.10 0.90 0.87
N VAL A 55 17.34 -0.16 0.09
CA VAL A 55 17.92 -0.06 -1.25
C VAL A 55 16.81 -0.16 -2.29
N PRO A 56 16.45 0.97 -2.96
CA PRO A 56 15.44 0.95 -3.98
C PRO A 56 15.98 0.48 -5.33
N SER A 57 15.19 -0.32 -6.04
CA SER A 57 15.32 -0.55 -7.49
C SER A 57 14.00 -0.21 -8.16
N GLY A 58 14.00 0.79 -9.04
CA GLY A 58 12.74 1.36 -9.52
C GLY A 58 11.86 1.81 -8.35
N GLN A 59 10.60 1.38 -8.32
CA GLN A 59 9.64 1.71 -7.27
C GLN A 59 9.57 0.66 -6.14
N GLN A 60 10.45 -0.36 -6.16
CA GLN A 60 10.51 -1.44 -5.18
C GLN A 60 11.72 -1.28 -4.25
N THR A 61 11.64 -1.84 -3.06
CA THR A 61 12.77 -2.00 -2.14
C THR A 61 13.31 -3.42 -2.30
N ILE A 62 14.53 -3.55 -2.83
CA ILE A 62 15.11 -4.87 -3.14
C ILE A 62 15.95 -5.45 -2.00
N ALA A 63 16.44 -4.60 -1.10
CA ALA A 63 17.23 -5.04 0.03
C ALA A 63 17.15 -4.07 1.21
N ASP A 64 17.32 -4.63 2.40
CA ASP A 64 17.40 -3.92 3.67
C ASP A 64 18.76 -4.15 4.31
N TYR A 65 19.31 -3.09 4.91
CA TYR A 65 20.57 -3.13 5.65
C TYR A 65 20.36 -2.51 7.03
N ALA A 66 20.96 -3.10 8.06
CA ALA A 66 21.18 -2.37 9.30
C ALA A 66 22.23 -1.28 9.04
N SER A 67 22.06 -0.12 9.69
CA SER A 67 23.05 0.95 9.68
C SER A 67 24.42 0.44 10.06
N ASP A 68 25.45 0.97 9.42
CA ASP A 68 26.87 0.65 9.67
C ASP A 68 27.28 -0.81 9.35
N THR A 69 26.46 -1.54 8.59
CA THR A 69 26.80 -2.88 8.11
C THR A 69 27.46 -2.80 6.72
N ALA A 70 28.39 -3.71 6.44
CA ALA A 70 29.01 -3.82 5.13
C ALA A 70 27.97 -4.09 4.03
N ALA A 71 28.16 -3.48 2.86
CA ALA A 71 27.25 -3.60 1.71
C ALA A 71 27.09 -5.03 1.17
N THR A 72 27.97 -5.97 1.57
CA THR A 72 27.89 -7.39 1.19
C THR A 72 27.03 -8.23 2.14
N SER A 73 26.49 -7.64 3.21
CA SER A 73 25.73 -8.35 4.24
C SER A 73 24.35 -7.73 4.45
N PRO A 74 23.42 -7.87 3.47
CA PRO A 74 22.04 -7.44 3.63
C PRO A 74 21.35 -8.21 4.76
N MET A 75 20.50 -7.51 5.51
CA MET A 75 19.58 -8.13 6.48
C MET A 75 18.55 -8.96 5.74
N TYR A 76 17.95 -8.35 4.72
CA TYR A 76 16.94 -8.97 3.89
C TYR A 76 17.17 -8.63 2.41
N ASN A 77 17.03 -9.62 1.53
CA ASN A 77 16.88 -9.43 0.09
C ASN A 77 15.48 -9.86 -0.34
N TYR A 78 14.87 -9.12 -1.25
CA TYR A 78 13.50 -9.37 -1.72
C TYR A 78 13.48 -9.69 -3.20
N VAL A 79 12.80 -10.78 -3.53
CA VAL A 79 12.53 -11.20 -4.91
C VAL A 79 11.07 -10.96 -5.22
N TYR A 80 10.83 -10.23 -6.31
CA TYR A 80 9.50 -9.88 -6.82
C TYR A 80 9.24 -10.57 -8.17
N THR A 81 7.98 -10.61 -8.60
CA THR A 81 7.64 -11.07 -9.98
C THR A 81 7.41 -9.88 -10.93
N SER A 82 6.59 -10.09 -11.97
CA SER A 82 6.10 -9.09 -12.91
C SER A 82 5.40 -7.88 -12.26
N TYR A 83 4.72 -8.03 -11.12
CA TYR A 83 4.03 -6.91 -10.49
C TYR A 83 4.87 -6.20 -9.44
N ILE A 84 4.70 -4.88 -9.38
CA ILE A 84 5.47 -3.99 -8.52
C ILE A 84 5.31 -4.31 -7.02
N ASP A 85 4.13 -4.77 -6.58
CA ASP A 85 3.80 -4.97 -5.17
C ASP A 85 3.63 -6.45 -4.83
N GLU A 86 4.43 -7.29 -5.49
CA GLU A 86 4.33 -8.74 -5.42
C GLU A 86 5.63 -9.38 -4.94
N PRO A 87 5.97 -9.26 -3.64
CA PRO A 87 7.09 -10.00 -3.08
C PRO A 87 6.76 -11.49 -3.07
N VAL A 88 7.72 -12.33 -3.45
CA VAL A 88 7.57 -13.81 -3.45
C VAL A 88 8.47 -14.44 -2.43
N VAL A 89 9.72 -13.99 -2.35
CA VAL A 89 10.71 -14.54 -1.43
C VAL A 89 11.42 -13.39 -0.73
N ARG A 90 11.58 -13.52 0.58
CA ARG A 90 12.57 -12.77 1.35
C ARG A 90 13.67 -13.72 1.79
N GLU A 91 14.91 -13.37 1.50
CA GLU A 91 16.10 -14.06 1.95
C GLU A 91 16.70 -13.28 3.10
N GLY A 92 17.13 -13.96 4.16
CA GLY A 92 17.81 -13.35 5.29
C GLY A 92 18.57 -14.40 6.10
N SER A 93 19.25 -13.98 7.17
CA SER A 93 20.02 -14.88 8.04
C SER A 93 19.17 -15.97 8.70
N GLY A 94 17.88 -15.72 8.92
CA GLY A 94 16.88 -16.68 9.42
C GLY A 94 16.32 -17.65 8.36
N GLY A 95 16.93 -17.69 7.17
CA GLY A 95 16.50 -18.49 6.02
C GLY A 95 15.46 -17.80 5.15
N HIS A 96 15.01 -18.50 4.11
CA HIS A 96 14.01 -17.98 3.17
C HIS A 96 12.62 -17.92 3.82
N ARG A 97 11.86 -16.87 3.46
CA ARG A 97 10.43 -16.77 3.70
C ARG A 97 9.70 -16.59 2.39
N TYR A 98 8.73 -17.45 2.15
CA TYR A 98 7.88 -17.43 0.97
C TYR A 98 6.57 -16.75 1.30
N TYR A 99 6.22 -15.76 0.48
CA TYR A 99 5.03 -14.95 0.61
C TYR A 99 3.84 -15.62 -0.08
N HIS A 100 2.80 -15.93 0.69
CA HIS A 100 1.51 -16.37 0.18
C HIS A 100 0.57 -15.19 0.14
N ARG A 101 -0.15 -15.00 -0.96
CA ARG A 101 -0.90 -13.77 -1.22
C ARG A 101 -2.27 -14.03 -1.83
N THR A 102 -3.15 -13.04 -1.72
CA THR A 102 -4.45 -13.02 -2.40
C THR A 102 -4.35 -12.40 -3.80
N GLN A 103 -5.48 -12.35 -4.51
CA GLN A 103 -5.61 -11.70 -5.82
C GLN A 103 -5.26 -10.20 -5.78
N GLN A 104 -5.49 -9.52 -4.66
CA GLN A 104 -5.12 -8.12 -4.46
C GLN A 104 -3.66 -7.93 -4.02
N TYR A 105 -2.86 -9.00 -4.02
CA TYR A 105 -1.48 -9.04 -3.54
C TYR A 105 -1.30 -8.88 -2.03
N SER A 106 -2.38 -8.92 -1.24
CA SER A 106 -2.31 -8.93 0.23
C SER A 106 -1.69 -10.24 0.74
N ILE A 107 -0.72 -10.16 1.64
CA ILE A 107 -0.01 -11.32 2.17
C ILE A 107 -0.84 -12.04 3.24
N ILE A 108 -1.14 -13.32 3.08
CA ILE A 108 -1.96 -14.08 4.04
C ILE A 108 -1.15 -15.06 4.89
N ALA A 109 0.05 -15.45 4.44
CA ALA A 109 0.93 -16.33 5.20
C ALA A 109 2.38 -16.21 4.76
N LEU A 110 3.27 -16.60 5.67
CA LEU A 110 4.69 -16.84 5.40
C LEU A 110 5.02 -18.29 5.68
N THR A 111 5.76 -18.93 4.75
CA THR A 111 6.33 -20.26 4.98
C THR A 111 7.84 -20.24 4.90
N ASP A 112 8.49 -21.21 5.55
CA ASP A 112 9.91 -21.48 5.37
C ASP A 112 10.18 -22.37 4.14
N SER A 113 11.45 -22.73 3.92
CA SER A 113 11.88 -23.62 2.84
C SER A 113 11.39 -25.07 2.96
N ALA A 114 10.91 -25.48 4.14
CA ALA A 114 10.28 -26.78 4.33
C ALA A 114 8.75 -26.72 4.09
N GLY A 115 8.20 -25.54 3.76
CA GLY A 115 6.76 -25.34 3.60
C GLY A 115 6.02 -25.22 4.93
N THR A 116 6.73 -25.09 6.06
CA THR A 116 6.10 -24.89 7.36
C THR A 116 5.67 -23.45 7.50
N ILE A 117 4.43 -23.23 7.95
CA ILE A 117 3.88 -21.90 8.17
C ILE A 117 4.55 -21.28 9.39
N LYS A 118 5.06 -20.06 9.22
CA LYS A 118 5.72 -19.28 10.28
C LYS A 118 4.76 -18.26 10.86
N GLU A 119 4.04 -17.54 10.00
CA GLU A 119 3.06 -16.54 10.38
C GLU A 119 1.89 -16.52 9.40
N ARG A 120 0.75 -16.04 9.89
CA ARG A 120 -0.48 -15.83 9.12
C ARG A 120 -0.98 -14.42 9.35
N TYR A 121 -1.70 -13.90 8.36
CA TYR A 121 -2.26 -12.57 8.39
C TYR A 121 -3.70 -12.62 7.90
N ALA A 122 -4.57 -11.89 8.59
CA ALA A 122 -5.92 -11.60 8.15
C ALA A 122 -6.11 -10.08 8.08
N TYR A 123 -7.05 -9.67 7.25
CA TYR A 123 -7.37 -8.26 7.03
C TYR A 123 -8.87 -8.06 7.12
N ASP A 124 -9.28 -6.90 7.62
CA ASP A 124 -10.64 -6.41 7.40
C ASP A 124 -10.80 -5.87 5.96
N ALA A 125 -11.96 -5.27 5.65
CA ALA A 125 -12.23 -4.71 4.34
C ALA A 125 -11.36 -3.49 3.98
N TYR A 126 -10.79 -2.81 4.98
CA TYR A 126 -9.97 -1.61 4.82
C TYR A 126 -8.47 -1.88 5.05
N GLY A 127 -8.08 -3.12 5.35
CA GLY A 127 -6.70 -3.52 5.55
C GLY A 127 -6.19 -3.44 7.00
N GLU A 128 -7.04 -3.32 8.02
CA GLU A 128 -6.62 -3.53 9.41
C GLU A 128 -6.08 -4.94 9.57
N VAL A 129 -4.81 -5.06 9.96
CA VAL A 129 -4.08 -6.33 9.96
C VAL A 129 -4.20 -7.03 11.32
N SER A 130 -4.59 -8.30 11.28
CA SER A 130 -4.50 -9.22 12.41
C SER A 130 -3.40 -10.25 12.13
N ILE A 131 -2.43 -10.36 13.03
CA ILE A 131 -1.27 -11.24 12.89
C ILE A 131 -1.47 -12.47 13.77
N PHE A 132 -1.20 -13.65 13.23
CA PHE A 132 -1.29 -14.91 13.94
C PHE A 132 -0.02 -15.74 13.79
N ASP A 133 0.24 -16.57 14.78
CA ASP A 133 1.27 -17.60 14.70
C ASP A 133 0.88 -18.77 13.79
N ALA A 134 1.79 -19.74 13.64
CA ALA A 134 1.57 -20.93 12.82
C ALA A 134 0.29 -21.71 13.19
N SER A 135 -0.03 -21.77 14.49
CA SER A 135 -1.19 -22.45 15.08
C SER A 135 -2.47 -21.60 15.12
N GLY A 136 -2.42 -20.33 14.70
CA GLY A 136 -3.56 -19.42 14.72
C GLY A 136 -3.73 -18.62 16.02
N GLY A 137 -2.74 -18.64 16.92
CA GLY A 137 -2.70 -17.78 18.10
C GLY A 137 -2.47 -16.32 17.71
N SER A 138 -3.27 -15.40 18.25
CA SER A 138 -3.16 -13.97 17.96
C SER A 138 -1.84 -13.38 18.49
N ARG A 139 -1.22 -12.50 17.70
CA ARG A 139 0.02 -11.78 18.03
C ARG A 139 -0.18 -10.28 17.86
N SER A 140 0.49 -9.49 18.68
CA SER A 140 0.52 -8.03 18.58
C SER A 140 1.47 -7.49 17.51
N GLY A 141 2.33 -8.35 16.95
CA GLY A 141 3.35 -7.97 15.97
C GLY A 141 3.96 -9.18 15.28
N SER A 142 4.67 -8.93 14.17
CA SER A 142 5.38 -9.97 13.43
C SER A 142 6.72 -10.28 14.11
N VAL A 143 6.92 -11.54 14.48
CA VAL A 143 8.19 -12.10 14.94
C VAL A 143 9.13 -12.33 13.76
N GLU A 144 8.58 -12.59 12.59
CA GLU A 144 9.36 -12.69 11.35
C GLU A 144 9.75 -11.32 10.79
N GLU A 145 9.49 -10.20 11.48
CA GLU A 145 9.80 -8.84 11.04
C GLU A 145 9.26 -8.55 9.62
N ASN A 146 8.07 -9.06 9.32
CA ASN A 146 7.49 -8.90 8.00
C ASN A 146 6.96 -7.48 7.80
N ARG A 147 7.49 -6.81 6.79
CA ARG A 147 7.06 -5.49 6.35
C ARG A 147 5.84 -5.53 5.43
N PHE A 148 5.77 -6.50 4.52
CA PHE A 148 4.79 -6.47 3.42
C PHE A 148 3.50 -7.20 3.81
N THR A 149 2.38 -6.49 3.80
CA THR A 149 1.09 -7.01 4.26
C THR A 149 -0.04 -6.67 3.27
N TYR A 150 -0.95 -5.74 3.59
CA TYR A 150 -2.13 -5.43 2.77
C TYR A 150 -1.76 -4.83 1.42
N THR A 151 -2.33 -5.36 0.33
CA THR A 151 -1.98 -5.05 -1.08
C THR A 151 -0.48 -5.11 -1.40
N GLY A 152 0.27 -5.91 -0.62
CA GLY A 152 1.71 -6.01 -0.74
C GLY A 152 2.45 -4.74 -0.32
N ARG A 153 1.83 -3.86 0.48
CA ARG A 153 2.44 -2.62 0.99
C ARG A 153 3.05 -2.77 2.36
N GLU A 154 3.92 -1.81 2.66
CA GLU A 154 4.73 -1.80 3.86
C GLU A 154 3.90 -1.32 5.05
N TRP A 155 3.72 -2.20 6.03
CA TRP A 155 3.05 -1.91 7.30
C TRP A 155 4.04 -1.41 8.35
N ASP A 156 3.61 -0.36 9.03
CA ASP A 156 4.27 0.19 10.20
C ASP A 156 3.46 -0.16 11.44
N ASP A 157 3.93 -1.13 12.20
CA ASP A 157 3.30 -1.63 13.43
C ASP A 157 3.29 -0.62 14.58
N ARG A 158 4.30 0.26 14.65
CA ARG A 158 4.41 1.27 15.71
C ARG A 158 3.46 2.44 15.51
N VAL A 159 3.19 2.80 14.26
CA VAL A 159 2.32 3.93 13.92
C VAL A 159 0.93 3.48 13.49
N GLY A 160 0.77 2.21 13.12
CA GLY A 160 -0.49 1.66 12.65
C GLY A 160 -0.85 2.14 11.24
N LEU A 161 0.13 2.40 10.38
CA LEU A 161 -0.07 2.99 9.05
C LEU A 161 0.61 2.18 7.96
N TYR A 162 0.07 2.30 6.74
CA TYR A 162 0.65 1.76 5.54
C TYR A 162 1.39 2.81 4.73
N HIS A 163 2.57 2.46 4.23
CA HIS A 163 3.35 3.32 3.36
C HIS A 163 3.09 2.99 1.87
N TYR A 164 2.36 3.88 1.20
CA TYR A 164 2.02 3.80 -0.23
C TYR A 164 2.88 4.72 -1.09
N ARG A 165 4.18 4.87 -0.73
CA ARG A 165 5.17 5.70 -1.46
C ARG A 165 4.86 7.21 -1.43
N ALA A 166 3.82 7.65 -2.14
CA ALA A 166 3.44 9.05 -2.20
C ALA A 166 2.62 9.49 -0.98
N ARG A 167 1.88 8.57 -0.36
CA ARG A 167 0.95 8.84 0.74
C ARG A 167 1.06 7.79 1.85
N MET A 168 0.67 8.19 3.06
CA MET A 168 0.42 7.27 4.17
C MET A 168 -1.07 6.93 4.21
N TYR A 169 -1.38 5.65 4.35
CA TYR A 169 -2.75 5.13 4.44
C TYR A 169 -3.06 4.66 5.85
N ASP A 170 -4.21 5.05 6.35
CA ASP A 170 -4.73 4.66 7.64
C ASP A 170 -5.88 3.66 7.45
N PRO A 171 -5.71 2.40 7.89
CA PRO A 171 -6.74 1.37 7.71
C PRO A 171 -7.97 1.59 8.58
N LEU A 172 -7.85 2.26 9.75
CA LEU A 172 -8.99 2.49 10.66
C LEU A 172 -10.14 3.27 10.00
N PRO A 173 -9.90 4.48 9.45
CA PRO A 173 -10.88 5.22 8.66
C PRO A 173 -10.88 4.82 7.17
N GLY A 174 -10.03 3.87 6.78
CA GLY A 174 -9.89 3.37 5.42
C GLY A 174 -9.48 4.43 4.38
N ARG A 175 -8.65 5.42 4.73
CA ARG A 175 -8.30 6.55 3.85
C ARG A 175 -6.85 6.99 3.95
N PHE A 176 -6.38 7.77 2.97
CA PHE A 176 -5.06 8.40 3.07
C PHE A 176 -5.04 9.56 4.05
N LEU A 177 -3.91 9.78 4.71
CA LEU A 177 -3.70 10.93 5.61
C LEU A 177 -3.30 12.21 4.85
N GLY A 178 -2.76 12.06 3.64
CA GLY A 178 -2.32 13.15 2.78
C GLY A 178 -3.29 13.41 1.64
N ARG A 179 -3.39 14.68 1.21
CA ARG A 179 -4.07 15.03 -0.03
C ARG A 179 -3.36 14.37 -1.21
N ASP A 180 -4.13 13.94 -2.20
CA ASP A 180 -3.59 13.40 -3.44
C ASP A 180 -2.63 14.40 -4.12
N PRO A 181 -1.35 14.04 -4.36
CA PRO A 181 -0.42 14.89 -5.10
C PRO A 181 -0.87 15.21 -6.53
N ILE A 182 -1.67 14.34 -7.15
CA ILE A 182 -2.26 14.60 -8.48
C ILE A 182 -3.59 15.36 -8.40
N GLY A 183 -4.00 15.78 -7.20
CA GLY A 183 -5.18 16.60 -6.98
C GLY A 183 -6.48 15.89 -7.40
N PHE A 184 -7.40 16.65 -7.97
CA PHE A 184 -8.71 16.13 -8.40
C PHE A 184 -8.64 15.20 -9.64
N GLU A 185 -7.47 15.04 -10.25
CA GLU A 185 -7.27 13.98 -11.25
C GLU A 185 -7.29 12.58 -10.60
N GLY A 186 -6.88 12.47 -9.34
CA GLY A 186 -6.95 11.24 -8.57
C GLY A 186 -8.39 10.88 -8.28
N SER A 187 -9.10 11.78 -7.59
CA SER A 187 -10.53 11.65 -7.32
C SER A 187 -11.22 13.02 -7.46
N PRO A 188 -12.29 13.13 -8.26
CA PRO A 188 -12.99 14.40 -8.46
C PRO A 188 -13.72 14.89 -7.20
N TRP A 189 -13.97 14.01 -6.22
CA TRP A 189 -14.81 14.31 -5.06
C TRP A 189 -14.07 14.22 -3.73
N ASN A 190 -13.00 13.42 -3.63
CA ASN A 190 -12.32 13.18 -2.36
C ASN A 190 -10.81 12.96 -2.53
N LEU A 191 -10.02 13.97 -2.17
CA LEU A 191 -8.54 13.96 -2.26
C LEU A 191 -7.85 12.98 -1.29
N TYR A 192 -8.61 12.36 -0.38
CA TYR A 192 -8.11 11.38 0.59
C TYR A 192 -8.62 9.96 0.30
N ALA A 193 -9.41 9.77 -0.76
CA ALA A 193 -10.03 8.49 -1.09
C ALA A 193 -8.97 7.41 -1.38
N SER A 194 -9.27 6.21 -0.92
CA SER A 194 -8.50 5.00 -1.20
C SER A 194 -9.21 4.16 -2.27
N LEU A 195 -8.44 3.44 -3.08
CA LEU A 195 -8.94 2.59 -4.15
C LEU A 195 -8.49 1.14 -3.92
N PHE A 196 -9.02 0.52 -2.85
CA PHE A 196 -8.69 -0.85 -2.45
C PHE A 196 -9.95 -1.71 -2.46
N GLY A 197 -10.42 -2.05 -3.66
CA GLY A 197 -11.53 -2.97 -3.88
C GLY A 197 -11.02 -4.28 -4.48
N LEU A 198 -11.83 -5.35 -4.49
CA LEU A 198 -11.40 -6.68 -4.96
C LEU A 198 -10.76 -6.68 -6.37
N ALA A 199 -11.10 -5.69 -7.20
CA ALA A 199 -10.58 -5.52 -8.55
C ALA A 199 -9.68 -4.29 -8.75
N ALA A 200 -9.32 -3.55 -7.70
CA ALA A 200 -8.54 -2.32 -7.81
C ALA A 200 -7.53 -2.18 -6.67
N THR A 201 -6.31 -1.78 -7.03
CA THR A 201 -5.22 -1.47 -6.11
C THR A 201 -4.61 -0.13 -6.52
N ASP A 202 -4.07 0.63 -5.55
CA ASP A 202 -3.30 1.86 -5.79
C ASP A 202 -1.82 1.68 -5.42
N PRO A 203 -0.97 1.12 -6.31
CA PRO A 203 0.45 0.89 -6.01
C PRO A 203 1.23 2.16 -5.67
N SER A 204 1.01 3.23 -6.42
CA SER A 204 1.80 4.46 -6.28
C SER A 204 1.31 5.36 -5.16
N GLY A 205 0.13 5.09 -4.59
CA GLY A 205 -0.57 6.05 -3.75
C GLY A 205 -0.99 7.28 -4.55
N GLN A 206 -1.28 7.13 -5.85
CA GLN A 206 -1.67 8.20 -6.80
C GLN A 206 -2.61 7.67 -7.90
N ALA A 207 -3.29 6.55 -7.66
CA ALA A 207 -4.16 5.96 -8.67
C ALA A 207 -5.33 6.90 -8.96
N ARG A 208 -5.63 7.04 -10.25
CA ARG A 208 -6.81 7.76 -10.71
C ARG A 208 -8.02 6.84 -10.58
N PHE A 209 -9.10 7.34 -9.96
CA PHE A 209 -10.42 6.78 -10.19
C PHE A 209 -10.65 6.87 -11.70
N LYS A 210 -10.85 5.72 -12.37
CA LYS A 210 -11.12 5.72 -13.81
C LYS A 210 -12.32 6.63 -14.04
N ARG A 211 -12.10 7.81 -14.64
CA ARG A 211 -13.21 8.65 -15.07
C ARG A 211 -13.93 7.88 -16.15
N CYS A 212 -15.25 7.94 -16.14
CA CYS A 212 -16.05 7.37 -17.23
C CYS A 212 -15.62 7.96 -18.59
N GLU A 213 -15.13 9.21 -18.58
CA GLU A 213 -14.53 9.89 -19.73
C GLU A 213 -13.26 9.17 -20.23
N ASP A 214 -12.36 8.80 -19.32
CA ASP A 214 -11.11 8.11 -19.67
C ASP A 214 -11.39 6.73 -20.28
N ALA A 215 -12.37 6.00 -19.74
CA ALA A 215 -12.82 4.72 -20.29
C ALA A 215 -13.47 4.90 -21.68
N ALA A 216 -14.34 5.90 -21.84
CA ALA A 216 -15.00 6.21 -23.11
C ALA A 216 -13.99 6.61 -24.20
N ILE A 217 -13.01 7.45 -23.87
CA ILE A 217 -11.95 7.88 -24.78
C ILE A 217 -11.09 6.68 -25.21
N GLN A 218 -10.68 5.81 -24.28
CA GLN A 218 -9.88 4.64 -24.62
C GLN A 218 -10.61 3.68 -25.57
N VAL A 219 -11.89 3.39 -25.32
CA VAL A 219 -12.67 2.51 -26.21
C VAL A 219 -12.88 3.16 -27.59
N GLY A 220 -13.11 4.49 -27.63
CA GLY A 220 -13.21 5.24 -28.88
C GLY A 220 -11.91 5.21 -29.72
N ILE A 221 -10.76 5.39 -29.07
CA ILE A 221 -9.44 5.31 -29.73
C ILE A 221 -9.17 3.87 -30.21
N ALA A 222 -9.49 2.86 -29.39
CA ALA A 222 -9.32 1.46 -29.78
C ALA A 222 -10.17 1.09 -31.00
N CYS A 223 -11.40 1.60 -31.09
CA CYS A 223 -12.27 1.43 -32.25
C CYS A 223 -11.68 2.07 -33.52
N LEU A 224 -11.13 3.29 -33.42
CA LEU A 224 -10.45 3.96 -34.54
C LEU A 224 -9.20 3.17 -34.99
N ALA A 225 -8.42 2.67 -34.03
CA ALA A 225 -7.25 1.84 -34.31
C ALA A 225 -7.61 0.49 -34.96
N ALA A 226 -8.82 -0.02 -34.70
CA ALA A 226 -9.36 -1.22 -35.34
C ALA A 226 -9.99 -0.96 -36.73
N GLY A 227 -9.92 0.27 -37.26
CA GLY A 227 -10.44 0.64 -38.57
C GLY A 227 -11.93 1.03 -38.59
N GLY A 228 -12.55 1.24 -37.43
CA GLY A 228 -13.92 1.73 -37.33
C GLY A 228 -14.07 3.17 -37.85
N SER A 229 -15.27 3.51 -38.34
CA SER A 229 -15.54 4.88 -38.77
C SER A 229 -15.62 5.84 -37.57
N THR A 230 -15.33 7.13 -37.79
CA THR A 230 -15.38 8.15 -36.72
C THR A 230 -16.73 8.21 -36.02
N ARG A 231 -17.84 8.02 -36.77
CA ARG A 231 -19.20 8.00 -36.21
C ARG A 231 -19.46 6.78 -35.34
N GLU A 232 -19.06 5.58 -35.77
CA GLU A 232 -19.23 4.36 -34.97
C GLU A 232 -18.43 4.44 -33.67
N CYS A 233 -17.18 4.89 -33.74
CA CYS A 233 -16.32 4.98 -32.58
C CYS A 233 -16.79 6.06 -31.58
N GLN A 234 -17.39 7.15 -32.07
CA GLN A 234 -18.04 8.15 -31.21
C GLN A 234 -19.27 7.58 -30.48
N ILE A 235 -20.09 6.77 -31.15
CA ILE A 235 -21.26 6.13 -30.53
C ILE A 235 -20.81 5.13 -29.46
N ILE A 236 -19.78 4.32 -29.73
CA ILE A 236 -19.23 3.36 -28.77
C ILE A 236 -18.65 4.08 -27.54
N ALA A 237 -17.89 5.15 -27.74
CA ALA A 237 -17.38 5.99 -26.64
C ALA A 237 -18.51 6.59 -25.79
N ALA A 238 -19.53 7.19 -26.43
CA ALA A 238 -20.67 7.79 -25.74
C ALA A 238 -21.50 6.75 -24.97
N SER A 239 -21.68 5.56 -25.54
CA SER A 239 -22.36 4.44 -24.85
C SER A 239 -21.58 3.97 -23.63
N THR A 240 -20.26 3.79 -23.76
CA THR A 240 -19.37 3.42 -22.64
C THR A 240 -19.41 4.46 -21.52
N TYR A 241 -19.42 5.75 -21.88
CA TYR A 241 -19.57 6.86 -20.94
C TYR A 241 -20.89 6.78 -20.17
N ALA A 242 -22.01 6.62 -20.90
CA ALA A 242 -23.35 6.55 -20.31
C ALA A 242 -23.50 5.36 -19.37
N THR A 243 -23.05 4.17 -19.76
CA THR A 243 -23.13 2.96 -18.92
C THR A 243 -22.27 3.09 -17.67
N CYS A 244 -21.11 3.73 -17.77
CA CYS A 244 -20.22 3.94 -16.64
C CYS A 244 -20.84 4.94 -15.64
N ILE A 245 -21.44 6.03 -16.10
CA ILE A 245 -22.13 6.99 -15.22
C ILE A 245 -23.32 6.33 -14.53
N SER A 246 -24.12 5.55 -15.25
CA SER A 246 -25.27 4.85 -14.68
C SER A 246 -24.85 3.87 -13.58
N PHE A 247 -23.70 3.20 -13.72
CA PHE A 247 -23.16 2.32 -12.67
C PHE A 247 -22.73 3.09 -11.42
N VAL A 248 -22.10 4.26 -11.59
CA VAL A 248 -21.68 5.12 -10.48
C VAL A 248 -22.90 5.65 -9.71
N ILE A 249 -23.98 6.02 -10.41
CA ILE A 249 -25.21 6.53 -9.77
C ILE A 249 -25.95 5.42 -8.99
N VAL A 250 -26.04 4.20 -9.55
CA VAL A 250 -26.78 3.09 -8.91
C VAL A 250 -26.10 2.57 -7.65
N THR A 251 -24.76 2.63 -7.55
CA THR A 251 -24.03 2.23 -6.33
C THR A 251 -24.26 3.16 -5.13
N TRP A 252 -24.79 4.37 -5.33
CA TRP A 252 -25.05 5.33 -4.26
C TRP A 252 -26.50 5.31 -3.74
N SER A 253 -27.44 4.67 -4.45
CA SER A 253 -28.85 4.62 -4.01
C SER A 253 -29.19 3.44 -3.09
N GLN A 254 -28.19 2.68 -2.60
CA GLN A 254 -28.39 1.51 -1.73
C GLN A 254 -27.82 1.67 -0.31
N CYS A 255 -27.63 2.90 0.18
CA CYS A 255 -27.47 3.11 1.63
C CYS A 255 -28.87 3.24 2.25
N PRO A 256 -29.34 2.27 3.08
CA PRO A 256 -30.54 2.50 3.87
C PRO A 256 -30.23 3.58 4.91
N THR A 257 -31.16 4.53 5.06
CA THR A 257 -31.21 5.51 6.15
C THR A 257 -31.26 4.86 7.52
#